data_AF-A0A426DCU6-F1
#
_entry.id   AF-A0A426DCU6-F1
#
_cell.length_a   1.000
_cell.length_b   1.000
_cell.length_c   1.000
_cell.angle_alpha   90.00
_cell.angle_beta   90.00
_cell.angle_gamma   90.00
#
_symmetry.space_group_name_H-M   'P 1'
#
loop_
_entity.id
_entity.type
_entity.pdbx_description
1 polymer ?
#
loop_
_entity_poly.entity_id
_entity_poly.type
_entity_poly.pdbx_seq_one_letter_code
_entity_poly.pdbx_strand_id
1 'polypeptide(L)'
;MCDIRFFKSAYHCYDVAANLLKFYEQDELYLNDVAYNLQQCIEKTLKAFLECRGVTVPQTHSIRKLISMSKNNGSVIIITDWIIQNQYEIETWKADTRCDFDISLELGRIRQGLEEVKRFLDINHMSDKLNPELTEEMKEKLRTKMPKNLVIHDNFEWNCYYSIFKKQLYL
;
A
#
# COMPACT_ATOMS: atom_id res chain seq x y z
N MET A 1 5.41 -19.02 0.32
CA MET A 1 4.12 -18.59 -0.26
C MET A 1 3.85 -17.20 0.26
N CYS A 2 3.35 -16.31 -0.60
CA CYS A 2 3.01 -14.94 -0.23
C CYS A 2 2.00 -14.93 0.93
N ASP A 3 2.31 -14.22 2.02
CA ASP A 3 1.41 -14.09 3.16
C ASP A 3 0.51 -12.86 2.97
N ILE A 4 -0.76 -13.11 2.62
CA ILE A 4 -1.73 -12.08 2.31
C ILE A 4 -2.04 -11.15 3.50
N ARG A 5 -1.72 -11.60 4.73
CA ARG A 5 -1.90 -10.79 5.95
C ARG A 5 -1.04 -9.53 5.94
N PHE A 6 0.09 -9.53 5.21
CA PHE A 6 0.89 -8.33 5.06
C PHE A 6 0.18 -7.25 4.24
N PHE A 7 -0.55 -7.63 3.19
CA PHE A 7 -1.37 -6.70 2.40
C PHE A 7 -2.53 -6.15 3.23
N LYS A 8 -3.21 -7.01 4.00
CA LYS A 8 -4.28 -6.58 4.93
C LYS A 8 -3.74 -5.62 5.98
N SER A 9 -2.56 -5.89 6.55
CA SER A 9 -1.92 -4.98 7.52
C SER A 9 -1.53 -3.64 6.92
N ALA A 10 -1.11 -3.61 5.65
CA ALA A 10 -0.81 -2.37 4.94
C ALA A 10 -2.08 -1.56 4.65
N TYR A 11 -3.13 -2.21 4.15
CA TYR A 11 -4.41 -1.57 3.87
C TYR A 11 -5.08 -1.03 5.13
N HIS A 12 -4.97 -1.75 6.25
CA HIS A 12 -5.46 -1.28 7.54
C HIS A 12 -4.82 0.06 7.97
N CYS A 13 -3.53 0.28 7.68
CA CYS A 13 -2.91 1.58 7.95
C CYS A 13 -3.58 2.69 7.13
N TYR A 14 -3.94 2.44 5.88
CA TYR A 14 -4.71 3.40 5.09
C TYR A 14 -6.09 3.67 5.70
N ASP A 15 -6.83 2.63 6.10
CA ASP A 15 -8.15 2.81 6.71
C ASP A 15 -8.08 3.62 8.01
N VAL A 16 -7.05 3.40 8.83
CA VAL A 16 -6.82 4.20 10.04
C VAL A 16 -6.57 5.67 9.67
N ALA A 17 -5.68 5.94 8.71
CA ALA A 17 -5.39 7.30 8.24
C ALA A 17 -6.65 7.99 7.69
N ALA A 18 -7.42 7.31 6.85
CA ALA A 18 -8.65 7.85 6.25
C ALA A 18 -9.71 8.16 7.31
N ASN A 19 -9.89 7.29 8.31
CA ASN A 19 -10.83 7.51 9.40
C ASN A 19 -10.38 8.65 10.32
N LEU A 20 -9.09 8.72 10.68
CA LEU A 20 -8.55 9.81 11.49
C LEU A 20 -8.80 11.17 10.82
N LEU A 21 -8.49 11.28 9.52
CA LEU A 21 -8.70 12.52 8.78
C LEU A 21 -10.19 12.89 8.67
N LYS A 22 -11.06 11.89 8.50
CA LYS A 22 -12.52 12.11 8.43
C LYS A 22 -13.12 12.62 9.75
N PHE A 23 -12.66 12.11 10.89
CA PHE A 23 -13.30 12.39 12.19
C PHE A 23 -12.62 13.52 12.98
N TYR A 24 -11.34 13.80 12.73
CA TYR A 24 -10.53 14.72 13.56
C TYR A 24 -9.82 15.81 12.74
N GLU A 25 -10.41 16.20 11.62
CA GLU A 25 -9.80 17.15 10.67
C GLU A 25 -9.38 18.52 11.25
N GLN A 26 -9.99 18.92 12.37
CA GLN A 26 -9.76 20.20 13.04
C GLN A 26 -8.73 20.11 14.18
N ASP A 27 -8.20 18.93 14.48
CA ASP A 27 -7.29 18.70 15.61
C ASP A 27 -5.89 18.30 15.10
N GLU A 28 -4.95 19.24 15.26
CA GLU A 28 -3.55 19.11 14.82
C GLU A 28 -2.85 17.87 15.38
N LEU A 29 -3.27 17.38 16.56
CA LEU A 29 -2.64 16.25 17.23
C LEU A 29 -2.70 14.99 16.35
N TYR A 30 -3.76 14.83 15.55
CA TYR A 30 -3.99 13.64 14.74
C TYR A 30 -3.34 13.70 13.36
N LEU A 31 -2.89 14.86 12.88
CA LEU A 31 -2.22 14.96 11.56
C LEU A 31 -0.92 14.15 11.54
N ASN A 32 -0.20 14.11 12.67
CA ASN A 32 0.97 13.26 12.85
C ASN A 32 0.62 11.76 12.74
N ASP A 33 -0.50 11.34 13.34
CA ASP A 33 -0.95 9.95 13.28
C ASP A 33 -1.42 9.57 11.87
N VAL A 34 -2.08 10.50 11.15
CA VAL A 34 -2.44 10.29 9.74
C VAL A 34 -1.17 10.12 8.91
N ALA A 35 -0.20 11.04 9.02
CA ALA A 35 1.06 10.99 8.29
C ALA A 35 1.82 9.67 8.53
N TYR A 36 1.93 9.27 9.81
CA TYR A 36 2.55 8.01 10.21
C TYR A 36 1.85 6.80 9.57
N ASN A 37 0.52 6.75 9.62
CA ASN A 37 -0.22 5.63 9.04
C ASN A 37 -0.09 5.58 7.50
N LEU A 38 -0.04 6.73 6.81
CA LEU A 38 0.22 6.77 5.37
C LEU A 38 1.63 6.25 5.03
N GLN A 39 2.65 6.66 5.78
CA GLN A 39 4.01 6.14 5.64
C GLN A 39 4.05 4.62 5.84
N GLN A 40 3.42 4.12 6.91
CA GLN A 40 3.36 2.70 7.22
C GLN A 40 2.60 1.89 6.16
N CYS A 41 1.56 2.47 5.58
CA CYS A 41 0.83 1.86 4.47
C CYS A 41 1.77 1.64 3.26
N ILE A 42 2.50 2.66 2.83
CA ILE A 42 3.45 2.55 1.70
C ILE A 42 4.54 1.54 2.02
N GLU A 43 5.15 1.64 3.21
CA GLU A 43 6.22 0.74 3.65
C GLU A 43 5.77 -0.72 3.61
N LYS A 44 4.67 -1.04 4.30
CA LYS A 44 4.16 -2.41 4.41
C LYS A 44 3.75 -2.97 3.05
N THR A 45 3.17 -2.17 2.17
CA THR A 45 2.82 -2.62 0.82
C THR A 45 4.07 -3.00 0.02
N LEU A 46 5.11 -2.16 0.03
CA LEU A 46 6.39 -2.47 -0.65
C LEU A 46 7.01 -3.76 -0.10
N LYS A 47 7.02 -3.93 1.22
CA LYS A 47 7.53 -5.14 1.88
C LYS A 47 6.71 -6.38 1.50
N ALA A 48 5.38 -6.28 1.51
CA ALA A 48 4.50 -7.39 1.16
C ALA A 48 4.80 -7.90 -0.25
N PHE A 49 4.93 -7.02 -1.24
CA PHE A 49 5.29 -7.43 -2.60
C PHE A 49 6.70 -8.06 -2.69
N LEU A 50 7.69 -7.55 -1.96
CA LEU A 50 9.04 -8.12 -1.91
C LEU A 50 9.06 -9.53 -1.29
N GLU A 51 8.35 -9.73 -0.18
CA GLU A 51 8.19 -11.04 0.47
C GLU A 51 7.56 -12.06 -0.48
N CYS A 52 6.60 -11.63 -1.31
CA CYS A 52 5.96 -12.48 -2.30
C CYS A 52 6.86 -12.84 -3.49
N ARG A 53 8.02 -12.17 -3.63
CA ARG A 53 9.13 -12.56 -4.52
C ARG A 53 10.17 -13.43 -3.83
N GLY A 54 9.99 -13.78 -2.55
CA GLY A 54 10.95 -14.54 -1.76
C GLY A 54 12.16 -13.71 -1.31
N VAL A 55 12.05 -12.38 -1.33
CA VAL A 55 13.12 -11.49 -0.86
C VAL A 55 12.99 -11.34 0.65
N THR A 56 14.05 -11.67 1.39
CA THR A 56 14.15 -11.33 2.81
C THR A 56 14.26 -9.83 2.98
N VAL A 57 13.19 -9.20 3.46
CA VAL A 57 13.14 -7.75 3.64
C VAL A 57 13.94 -7.34 4.89
N PRO A 58 14.87 -6.38 4.80
CA PRO A 58 15.61 -5.90 5.97
C PRO A 58 14.70 -5.13 6.93
N GLN A 59 15.08 -5.09 8.21
CA GLN A 59 14.44 -4.22 9.21
C GLN A 59 14.79 -2.75 8.92
N THR A 60 14.06 -2.14 7.99
CA THR A 60 14.24 -0.75 7.53
C THR A 60 12.89 -0.04 7.44
N HIS A 61 12.89 1.26 7.71
CA HIS A 61 11.77 2.18 7.47
C HIS A 61 11.96 3.05 6.22
N SER A 62 13.09 2.89 5.52
CA SER A 62 13.35 3.66 4.31
C SER A 62 12.53 3.15 3.13
N ILE A 63 11.52 3.94 2.75
CA ILE A 63 10.75 3.79 1.51
C ILE A 63 11.68 3.81 0.30
N ARG A 64 12.69 4.69 0.27
CA ARG A 64 13.66 4.77 -0.84
C ARG A 64 14.38 3.46 -1.09
N LYS A 65 14.86 2.84 -0.01
CA LYS A 65 15.51 1.52 -0.07
C LYS A 65 14.54 0.45 -0.56
N LEU A 66 13.31 0.46 -0.08
CA LEU A 66 12.28 -0.51 -0.49
C LEU A 66 11.85 -0.34 -1.96
N ILE A 67 11.78 0.89 -2.46
CA ILE A 67 11.54 1.19 -3.89
C ILE A 67 12.69 0.63 -4.74
N SER A 68 13.94 0.88 -4.34
CA SER A 68 15.12 0.35 -5.03
C SER A 68 15.13 -1.18 -5.04
N MET A 69 14.86 -1.80 -3.89
CA MET A 69 14.75 -3.26 -3.78
C MET A 69 13.64 -3.82 -4.67
N SER A 70 12.48 -3.16 -4.73
CA SER A 70 11.36 -3.60 -5.57
C SER A 70 11.76 -3.65 -7.05
N LYS A 71 12.46 -2.62 -7.53
CA LYS A 71 13.00 -2.56 -8.90
C LYS A 71 14.03 -3.66 -9.14
N ASN A 72 14.97 -3.83 -8.22
CA ASN A 72 16.11 -4.75 -8.40
C ASN A 72 15.74 -6.25 -8.27
N ASN A 73 14.63 -6.57 -7.62
CA ASN A 73 14.20 -7.96 -7.39
C ASN A 73 12.99 -8.39 -8.24
N GLY A 74 12.65 -7.61 -9.27
CA GLY A 74 11.55 -7.93 -10.17
C GLY A 74 10.19 -7.99 -9.46
N SER A 75 9.99 -7.15 -8.45
CA SER A 75 8.67 -6.97 -7.83
C SER A 75 7.67 -6.51 -8.88
N VAL A 76 6.45 -7.03 -8.81
CA VAL A 76 5.35 -6.67 -9.73
C VAL A 76 4.61 -5.41 -9.31
N ILE A 77 4.96 -4.85 -8.16
CA ILE A 77 4.35 -3.62 -7.64
C ILE A 77 4.50 -2.46 -8.63
N ILE A 78 3.42 -1.71 -8.80
CA ILE A 78 3.40 -0.46 -9.55
C ILE A 78 3.56 0.69 -8.55
N ILE A 79 4.70 1.36 -8.58
CA ILE A 79 4.98 2.51 -7.71
C ILE A 79 4.64 3.77 -8.50
N THR A 80 3.77 4.62 -7.95
CA THR A 80 3.34 5.86 -8.62
C THR A 80 4.48 6.88 -8.68
N ASP A 81 4.44 7.75 -9.70
CA ASP A 81 5.42 8.83 -9.83
C ASP A 81 5.40 9.75 -8.61
N TRP A 82 4.22 9.99 -8.02
CA TRP A 82 4.08 10.78 -6.81
C TRP A 82 4.87 10.18 -5.64
N ILE A 83 4.79 8.87 -5.41
CA ILE A 83 5.57 8.21 -4.35
C ILE A 83 7.08 8.31 -4.64
N ILE A 84 7.49 8.14 -5.91
CA ILE A 84 8.90 8.24 -6.31
C ILE A 84 9.45 9.64 -6.05
N GLN A 85 8.68 10.68 -6.38
CA GLN A 85 9.08 12.08 -6.22
C GLN A 85 9.10 12.49 -4.74
N ASN A 86 8.13 12.03 -3.95
CA ASN A 86 7.93 12.46 -2.57
C ASN A 86 8.54 11.49 -1.53
N GLN A 87 9.26 10.44 -1.94
CA GLN A 87 9.82 9.42 -1.04
C GLN A 87 10.63 9.96 0.15
N TYR A 88 11.33 11.09 -0.01
CA TYR A 88 12.07 11.72 1.08
C TYR A 88 11.14 12.38 2.09
N GLU A 89 10.18 13.14 1.60
CA GLU A 89 9.18 13.84 2.40
C GLU A 89 8.34 12.84 3.20
N ILE A 90 7.85 11.79 2.54
CA ILE A 90 7.05 10.73 3.16
C ILE A 90 7.84 10.00 4.28
N GLU A 91 9.15 9.76 4.10
CA GLU A 91 10.00 9.16 5.15
C GLU A 91 10.12 10.06 6.39
N THR A 92 9.98 11.37 6.21
CA THR A 92 10.15 12.39 7.24
C THR A 92 8.84 13.03 7.68
N TRP A 93 7.71 12.52 7.20
CA TRP A 93 6.40 13.15 7.38
C TRP A 93 6.07 13.22 8.86
N LYS A 94 6.24 14.43 9.40
CA LYS A 94 5.85 14.84 10.74
C LYS A 94 5.21 16.20 10.53
N ALA A 95 3.99 16.37 11.03
CA ALA A 95 3.47 17.70 11.22
C ALA A 95 4.41 18.37 12.23
N ASP A 96 5.16 19.38 11.77
CA ASP A 96 6.01 20.18 12.65
C ASP A 96 5.09 21.10 13.47
N THR A 97 4.45 20.52 14.49
CA THR A 97 3.50 21.20 15.37
C THR A 97 4.17 22.19 16.32
N ARG A 98 5.46 22.52 16.11
CA ARG A 98 6.29 23.37 16.99
C ARG A 98 6.61 24.73 16.41
N CYS A 99 6.33 24.97 15.14
CA CYS A 99 6.41 26.28 14.54
C CYS A 99 4.99 26.69 14.14
N ASP A 100 4.67 27.97 14.24
CA ASP A 100 3.43 28.62 13.76
C ASP A 100 3.29 28.50 12.22
N PHE A 101 3.41 27.29 11.69
CA PHE A 101 3.31 26.93 10.29
C PHE A 101 1.85 26.59 10.01
N ASP A 102 1.29 27.24 9.00
CA ASP A 102 -0.13 27.23 8.67
C ASP A 102 -0.70 25.80 8.61
N ILE A 103 -1.49 25.44 9.62
CA ILE A 103 -2.21 24.16 9.75
C ILE A 103 -2.95 23.81 8.47
N SER A 104 -3.47 24.81 7.76
CA SER A 104 -4.16 24.65 6.49
C SER A 104 -3.25 24.06 5.41
N LEU A 105 -1.99 24.50 5.34
CA LEU A 105 -1.00 23.96 4.40
C LEU A 105 -0.64 22.51 4.72
N GLU A 106 -0.44 22.18 6.00
CA GLU A 106 -0.16 20.80 6.43
C GLU A 106 -1.36 19.88 6.19
N LEU A 107 -2.58 20.33 6.50
CA LEU A 107 -3.80 19.59 6.20
C LEU A 107 -3.95 19.35 4.70
N GLY A 108 -3.68 20.36 3.86
CA GLY A 108 -3.71 20.23 2.41
C GLY A 108 -2.73 19.18 1.88
N ARG A 109 -1.50 19.17 2.40
CA ARG A 109 -0.47 18.17 2.07
C ARG A 109 -0.89 16.76 2.49
N ILE A 110 -1.43 16.60 3.70
CA ILE A 110 -1.90 15.30 4.20
C ILE A 110 -3.10 14.77 3.41
N ARG A 111 -4.04 15.64 3.03
CA ARG A 111 -5.17 15.28 2.16
C ARG A 111 -4.69 14.78 0.79
N GLN A 112 -3.78 15.52 0.14
CA GLN A 112 -3.16 15.05 -1.11
C GLN A 112 -2.46 13.71 -0.92
N GLY A 113 -1.73 13.56 0.19
CA GLY A 113 -1.10 12.33 0.61
C GLY A 113 -2.04 11.14 0.67
N LEU A 114 -3.19 11.31 1.32
CA LEU A 114 -4.23 10.30 1.43
C LEU A 114 -4.73 9.87 0.04
N GLU A 115 -5.03 10.83 -0.85
CA GLU A 115 -5.50 10.56 -2.20
C GLU A 115 -4.46 9.79 -3.04
N GLU A 116 -3.19 10.20 -2.97
CA GLU A 116 -2.11 9.57 -3.74
C GLU A 116 -1.75 8.17 -3.21
N VAL A 117 -1.80 7.97 -1.89
CA VAL A 117 -1.66 6.63 -1.30
C VAL A 117 -2.84 5.74 -1.70
N LYS A 118 -4.07 6.27 -1.75
CA LYS A 118 -5.22 5.50 -2.24
C LYS A 118 -5.03 5.08 -3.68
N ARG A 119 -4.59 6.01 -4.54
CA ARG A 119 -4.29 5.73 -5.95
C ARG A 119 -3.23 4.64 -6.10
N PHE A 120 -2.19 4.69 -5.27
CA PHE A 120 -1.15 3.66 -5.21
C PHE A 120 -1.70 2.30 -4.78
N LEU A 121 -2.62 2.24 -3.80
CA LEU A 121 -3.28 0.99 -3.43
C LEU A 121 -4.17 0.45 -4.56
N ASP A 122 -4.94 1.32 -5.21
CA ASP A 122 -5.90 0.95 -6.24
C ASP A 122 -5.24 0.43 -7.52
N ILE A 123 -4.14 1.06 -7.96
CA ILE A 123 -3.38 0.58 -9.13
C ILE A 123 -2.74 -0.78 -8.87
N ASN A 124 -2.50 -1.13 -7.60
CA ASN A 124 -2.04 -2.45 -7.16
C ASN A 124 -3.18 -3.36 -6.71
N HIS A 125 -4.44 -3.00 -7.00
CA HIS A 125 -5.67 -3.73 -6.68
C HIS A 125 -5.85 -4.09 -5.20
N MET A 126 -5.33 -3.27 -4.29
CA MET A 126 -5.58 -3.45 -2.85
C MET A 126 -6.91 -2.78 -2.50
N SER A 127 -8.01 -3.52 -2.59
CA SER A 127 -9.38 -3.03 -2.40
C SER A 127 -10.35 -4.17 -2.10
N ASP A 128 -11.42 -3.89 -1.35
CA ASP A 128 -12.51 -4.84 -1.09
C ASP A 128 -13.46 -4.99 -2.29
N LYS A 129 -13.42 -4.06 -3.25
CA LYS A 129 -14.19 -4.17 -4.49
C LYS A 129 -13.49 -5.13 -5.43
N LEU A 130 -14.16 -6.22 -5.82
CA LEU A 130 -13.61 -7.21 -6.75
C LEU A 130 -13.14 -6.53 -8.05
N ASN A 131 -11.93 -6.86 -8.48
CA ASN A 131 -11.38 -6.41 -9.74
C ASN A 131 -12.26 -6.93 -10.90
N PRO A 132 -12.74 -6.08 -11.81
CA PRO A 132 -13.58 -6.52 -12.92
C PRO A 132 -12.90 -7.52 -13.87
N GLU A 133 -11.56 -7.58 -13.89
CA GLU A 133 -10.80 -8.58 -14.65
C GLU A 133 -10.86 -9.99 -14.03
N LEU A 134 -11.27 -10.11 -12.76
CA LEU A 134 -11.43 -11.39 -12.04
C LEU A 134 -12.78 -12.05 -12.31
N THR A 135 -13.01 -12.45 -13.56
CA THR A 135 -14.09 -13.36 -13.94
C THR A 135 -13.89 -14.75 -13.34
N GLU A 136 -14.91 -15.61 -13.35
CA GLU A 136 -14.77 -16.99 -12.85
C GLU A 136 -13.67 -17.77 -13.60
N GLU A 137 -13.57 -17.60 -14.92
CA GLU A 137 -12.47 -18.17 -15.72
C GLU A 137 -11.09 -17.67 -15.25
N MET A 138 -10.97 -16.37 -14.95
CA MET A 138 -9.72 -15.80 -14.47
C MET A 138 -9.38 -16.29 -13.05
N LYS A 139 -10.38 -16.47 -12.18
CA LYS A 139 -10.19 -17.05 -10.85
C LYS A 139 -9.72 -18.50 -10.95
N GLU A 140 -10.29 -19.30 -11.86
CA GLU A 140 -9.84 -20.67 -12.12
C GLU A 140 -8.39 -20.70 -12.59
N LYS A 141 -8.02 -19.86 -13.58
CA LYS A 141 -6.63 -19.71 -14.04
C LYS A 141 -5.69 -19.31 -12.91
N LEU A 142 -6.07 -18.30 -12.12
CA LEU A 142 -5.31 -17.82 -10.98
C LEU A 142 -5.12 -18.92 -9.92
N ARG A 143 -6.15 -19.75 -9.70
CA ARG A 143 -6.10 -20.87 -8.75
C ARG A 143 -5.04 -21.90 -9.12
N THR A 144 -4.78 -22.12 -10.41
CA THR A 144 -3.72 -23.04 -10.87
C THR A 144 -2.31 -22.62 -10.44
N LYS A 145 -2.11 -21.33 -10.11
CA LYS A 145 -0.82 -20.78 -9.67
C LYS A 145 -0.59 -20.88 -8.16
N MET A 146 -1.56 -21.42 -7.40
CA MET A 146 -1.55 -21.43 -5.95
C MET A 146 -1.62 -22.83 -5.35
N PRO A 147 -1.19 -23.01 -4.09
CA PRO A 147 -1.38 -24.28 -3.39
C PRO A 147 -2.86 -24.65 -3.27
N LYS A 148 -3.18 -25.93 -3.50
CA LYS A 148 -4.56 -26.46 -3.49
C LYS A 148 -5.29 -26.24 -2.16
N ASN A 149 -4.55 -26.22 -1.05
CA ASN A 149 -5.07 -26.05 0.31
C ASN A 149 -5.24 -24.59 0.74
N LEU A 150 -4.80 -23.61 -0.06
CA LEU A 150 -4.94 -22.19 0.28
C LEU A 150 -6.41 -21.80 0.22
N VAL A 151 -7.03 -21.35 1.31
CA VAL A 151 -8.40 -20.80 1.25
C VAL A 151 -8.31 -19.30 0.95
N ILE A 152 -9.15 -18.83 0.02
CA ILE A 152 -9.29 -17.39 -0.29
C ILE A 152 -10.63 -16.95 0.27
N HIS A 153 -10.61 -15.98 1.16
CA HIS A 153 -11.76 -15.66 2.01
C HIS A 153 -12.65 -14.55 1.46
N ASP A 154 -12.08 -13.59 0.74
CA ASP A 154 -12.76 -12.37 0.36
C ASP A 154 -12.21 -11.80 -0.97
N ASN A 155 -12.88 -10.76 -1.47
CA ASN A 155 -12.47 -10.07 -2.69
C ASN A 155 -11.09 -9.41 -2.57
N PHE A 156 -10.73 -8.93 -1.38
CA PHE A 156 -9.44 -8.29 -1.15
C PHE A 156 -8.28 -9.26 -1.39
N GLU A 157 -8.38 -10.47 -0.84
CA GLU A 157 -7.40 -11.53 -1.06
C GLU A 157 -7.34 -11.92 -2.54
N TRP A 158 -8.49 -12.12 -3.19
CA TRP A 158 -8.56 -12.39 -4.62
C TRP A 158 -7.82 -11.32 -5.44
N ASN A 159 -8.07 -10.04 -5.15
CA ASN A 159 -7.45 -8.93 -5.85
C ASN A 159 -5.93 -8.87 -5.62
N CYS A 160 -5.48 -9.05 -4.38
CA CYS A 160 -4.06 -9.04 -4.05
C CYS A 160 -3.32 -10.18 -4.76
N TYR A 161 -3.87 -11.40 -4.72
CA TYR A 161 -3.32 -12.53 -5.45
C TYR A 161 -3.29 -12.29 -6.96
N TYR A 162 -4.34 -11.68 -7.50
CA TYR A 162 -4.35 -11.29 -8.90
C TYR A 162 -3.18 -10.35 -9.20
N SER A 163 -2.95 -9.30 -8.41
CA SER A 163 -1.80 -8.39 -8.58
C SER A 163 -0.46 -9.10 -8.55
N ILE A 164 -0.29 -10.09 -7.67
CA ILE A 164 0.95 -10.86 -7.53
C ILE A 164 1.22 -11.73 -8.77
N PHE A 165 0.17 -12.38 -9.29
CA PHE A 165 0.30 -13.40 -10.32
C PHE A 165 -0.12 -12.94 -11.73
N LYS A 166 -0.65 -11.72 -11.91
CA LYS A 166 -1.22 -11.21 -13.17
C LYS A 166 -0.36 -11.53 -14.39
N LYS A 167 0.95 -11.24 -14.32
CA LYS A 167 1.89 -11.48 -15.43
C LYS A 167 2.01 -12.95 -15.85
N GLN A 168 1.68 -13.89 -14.96
CA GLN A 168 1.75 -15.34 -15.20
C GLN A 168 0.44 -15.93 -15.73
N LEU A 169 -0.64 -15.14 -15.80
CA LEU A 169 -1.96 -15.59 -16.26
C LEU A 169 -2.13 -15.45 -17.78
N TYR A 170 -1.29 -14.62 -18.41
CA TYR A 170 -1.30 -14.34 -19.85
C TYR A 170 -0.11 -14.97 -20.58
N LEU A 171 0.62 -15.87 -19.91
CA LEU A 171 1.69 -16.71 -20.45
C LEU A 171 1.16 -18.13 -20.58
#